data_AF-A0A2V7UA74-F1
#
_entry.id   AF-A0A2V7UA74-F1
#
_cell.length_a   1.000
_cell.length_b   1.000
_cell.length_c   1.000
_cell.angle_alpha   90.00
_cell.angle_beta   90.00
_cell.angle_gamma   90.00
#
_symmetry.space_group_name_H-M   'P 1'
#
loop_
_entity.id
_entity.type
_entity.pdbx_description
1 polymer ?
#
loop_
_entity_poly.entity_id
_entity_poly.type
_entity_poly.pdbx_seq_one_letter_code
_entity_poly.pdbx_strand_id
1 'polypeptide(L)' 'MDDDENILNLERTILEQKGFDVTTATGGAEALQLLAEHPFDLVLLDVMMPEVDGFTVCRKIKEDPRLKDIP' A
#
# COMPACT_ATOMS: atom_id res chain seq x y z
N MET A 1 -0.05 -1.15 3.76
CA MET A 1 -1.50 -1.18 3.52
C MET A 1 -1.99 -2.39 4.27
N ASP A 2 -2.78 -2.18 5.31
CA ASP A 2 -3.16 -3.19 6.30
C ASP A 2 -4.45 -2.68 6.96
N ASP A 3 -5.35 -3.57 7.36
CA ASP A 3 -6.62 -3.21 7.99
C ASP A 3 -6.51 -3.01 9.51
N ASP A 4 -5.41 -3.44 10.15
CA ASP A 4 -5.11 -3.17 11.55
C ASP A 4 -4.30 -1.88 11.70
N GLU A 5 -4.93 -0.85 12.28
CA GLU A 5 -4.30 0.44 12.53
C GLU A 5 -3.03 0.35 13.41
N ASN A 6 -2.93 -0.62 14.32
CA ASN A 6 -1.73 -0.77 15.16
C ASN A 6 -0.55 -1.27 14.33
N ILE A 7 -0.80 -2.22 13.42
CA ILE A 7 0.22 -2.74 12.50
C ILE A 7 0.66 -1.61 11.56
N LEU A 8 -0.29 -0.90 10.94
CA LEU A 8 0.01 0.26 10.09
C LEU A 8 0.90 1.29 10.78
N ASN A 9 0.55 1.68 12.01
CA ASN A 9 1.31 2.68 12.75
C ASN A 9 2.71 2.19 13.13
N LEU A 10 2.85 0.90 13.48
CA LEU A 10 4.14 0.29 13.78
C LEU A 10 5.04 0.25 12.53
N GLU A 11 4.53 -0.25 11.41
CA GLU A 11 5.27 -0.31 10.15
C GLU A 11 5.70 1.07 9.67
N ARG A 12 4.77 2.03 9.73
CA ARG A 12 5.03 3.44 9.42
C ARG A 12 6.18 3.98 10.25
N THR A 13 6.11 3.82 11.58
CA THR A 13 7.14 4.32 12.49
C THR A 13 8.51 3.71 12.16
N ILE A 14 8.57 2.40 11.89
CA ILE A 14 9.82 1.71 11.57
C ILE A 14 10.41 2.20 10.24
N LEU A 15 9.57 2.44 9.23
CA LEU A 15 10.01 2.90 7.91
C LEU A 15 10.41 4.37 7.91
N GLU A 16 9.65 5.24 8.58
CA GLU A 16 10.00 6.66 8.76
C GLU A 16 11.34 6.80 9.51
N GLN A 17 11.59 5.97 10.54
CA GLN A 17 12.89 5.94 11.25
C GLN A 17 14.07 5.54 10.35
N LYS A 18 13.80 4.79 9.28
CA LYS A 18 14.80 4.42 8.27
C LYS A 18 14.96 5.48 7.17
N GLY A 19 14.22 6.59 7.26
CA GLY A 19 14.30 7.73 6.34
C GLY A 19 13.41 7.61 5.10
N PHE A 20 12.41 6.72 5.11
CA PHE A 20 11.41 6.64 4.04
C PHE A 20 10.29 7.66 4.26
N ASP A 21 9.74 8.20 3.17
CA ASP A 21 8.47 8.92 3.19
C ASP A 21 7.33 7.91 3.08
N VAL A 22 6.45 7.86 4.08
CA VAL A 22 5.49 6.77 4.25
C VAL A 22 4.07 7.31 4.23
N THR A 23 3.28 6.82 3.28
CA THR A 23 1.83 7.00 3.25
C THR A 23 1.15 5.68 3.59
N THR A 24 0.21 5.72 4.54
CA THR A 24 -0.56 4.55 4.97
C THR A 24 -1.93 4.53 4.30
N ALA A 25 -2.47 3.34 4.06
CA ALA A 25 -3.86 3.14 3.64
C ALA A 25 -4.45 1.98 4.44
N THR A 26 -5.69 2.15 4.89
CA THR A 26 -6.47 1.21 5.72
C THR A 26 -7.20 0.14 4.93
N GLY A 27 -7.14 0.22 3.59
CA GLY A 27 -7.75 -0.76 2.71
C GLY A 27 -7.41 -0.57 1.25
N GLY A 28 -7.77 -1.56 0.43
CA GLY A 28 -7.42 -1.61 -0.99
C GLY A 28 -8.00 -0.49 -1.86
N ALA A 29 -9.18 0.05 -1.50
CA ALA A 29 -9.79 1.14 -2.26
C ALA A 29 -9.03 2.46 -2.07
N GLU A 30 -8.74 2.83 -0.81
CA GLU A 30 -7.93 4.00 -0.46
C GLU A 30 -6.53 3.91 -1.07
N ALA A 31 -5.91 2.73 -0.97
CA ALA A 31 -4.62 2.43 -1.58
C ALA A 31 -4.57 2.74 -3.08
N LEU A 32 -5.55 2.27 -3.84
CA LEU A 32 -5.61 2.50 -5.30
C LEU A 32 -5.86 3.97 -5.64
N GLN A 33 -6.60 4.70 -4.81
CA GLN A 33 -6.78 6.13 -4.99
C GLN A 33 -5.46 6.87 -4.78
N LEU A 34 -4.75 6.57 -3.68
CA LEU A 34 -3.46 7.19 -3.38
C LEU A 34 -2.44 6.92 -4.50
N LEU A 35 -2.34 5.68 -4.98
CA LEU A 35 -1.47 5.30 -6.10
C LEU A 35 -1.80 6.02 -7.42
N ALA A 36 -3.04 6.48 -7.59
CA ALA A 36 -3.44 7.26 -8.76
C ALA A 36 -3.08 8.75 -8.64
N GLU A 37 -3.03 9.27 -7.41
CA GLU A 37 -2.78 10.69 -7.10
C GLU A 37 -1.27 10.99 -6.92
N HIS A 38 -0.50 10.03 -6.43
CA HIS A 38 0.91 10.20 -6.09
C HIS A 38 1.79 9.06 -6.64
N PRO A 39 3.03 9.36 -7.08
CA PRO A 39 4.00 8.32 -7.42
C PRO A 39 4.56 7.66 -6.15
N PHE A 40 4.75 6.35 -6.19
CA PHE A 40 5.36 5.57 -5.11
C PHE A 40 6.46 4.67 -5.66
N ASP A 41 7.52 4.49 -4.87
CA ASP A 41 8.65 3.63 -5.23
C ASP A 41 8.50 2.18 -4.73
N LEU A 42 7.63 1.95 -3.74
CA LEU A 42 7.42 0.66 -3.08
C LEU A 42 6.01 0.60 -2.48
N VAL A 43 5.35 -0.56 -2.57
CA VAL A 43 4.08 -0.82 -1.88
C VAL A 43 4.23 -1.99 -0.92
N LEU A 44 4.08 -1.72 0.38
CA LEU A 44 3.92 -2.77 1.39
C LEU A 44 2.43 -3.09 1.55
N LEU A 45 2.06 -4.33 1.26
CA LEU A 45 0.66 -4.76 1.16
C LEU A 45 0.43 -6.01 2.00
N ASP A 46 -0.53 -5.92 2.92
CA ASP A 46 -1.06 -7.10 3.59
C ASP A 46 -1.95 -7.91 2.65
N VAL A 47 -1.85 -9.23 2.75
CA VAL A 47 -2.60 -10.18 1.95
C VAL A 47 -4.00 -10.38 2.51
N MET A 48 -4.15 -10.34 3.84
CA MET A 48 -5.33 -10.80 4.56
C MET A 48 -6.24 -9.65 5.00
N MET A 49 -6.82 -8.94 4.02
CA MET A 49 -7.79 -7.88 4.27
C MET A 49 -9.25 -8.31 4.01
N PRO A 50 -10.24 -7.82 4.80
CA PRO A 50 -11.63 -8.31 4.78
C PRO A 50 -12.46 -7.87 3.57
N GLU A 51 -12.21 -6.69 2.98
CA GLU A 51 -13.02 -6.15 1.88
C GLU A 51 -12.43 -6.43 0.50
N VAL A 52 -11.15 -6.09 0.33
CA VAL A 52 -10.40 -6.30 -0.92
C VAL A 52 -9.10 -6.97 -0.53
N ASP A 53 -8.92 -8.22 -0.95
CA ASP A 53 -7.70 -8.96 -0.64
C ASP A 53 -6.46 -8.28 -1.28
N GLY A 54 -5.30 -8.48 -0.66
CA GLY A 54 -4.04 -7.90 -1.15
C GLY A 54 -3.69 -8.39 -2.56
N PHE A 55 -4.10 -9.61 -2.94
CA PHE A 55 -3.85 -10.10 -4.29
C PHE A 55 -4.59 -9.30 -5.37
N THR A 56 -5.82 -8.89 -5.10
CA THR A 56 -6.64 -8.08 -6.01
C THR A 56 -6.05 -6.70 -6.18
N VAL A 57 -5.58 -6.08 -5.08
CA VAL A 57 -4.88 -4.78 -5.14
C VAL A 57 -3.58 -4.92 -5.93
N CYS A 58 -2.74 -5.90 -5.60
CA CYS A 58 -1.48 -6.16 -6.30
C CYS A 58 -1.72 -6.38 -7.80
N ARG A 59 -2.74 -7.16 -8.17
CA ARG A 59 -3.10 -7.39 -9.57
C ARG A 59 -3.48 -6.09 -10.28
N LYS A 60 -4.30 -5.25 -9.67
CA LYS A 60 -4.67 -3.94 -10.24
C LYS A 60 -3.48 -3.03 -10.43
N ILE A 61 -2.53 -3.03 -9.48
CA ILE A 61 -1.25 -2.30 -9.58
C ILE A 61 -0.46 -2.81 -10.79
N LYS A 62 -0.35 -4.13 -10.96
CA LYS A 62 0.38 -4.75 -12.08
C LYS A 62 -0.31 -4.60 -13.44
N GLU A 63 -1.63 -4.42 -13.45
CA GLU A 63 -2.40 -4.15 -14.67
C GLU A 63 -2.28 -2.68 -15.13
N ASP A 64 -1.98 -1.73 -14.23
CA ASP A 64 -1.74 -0.33 -14.61
C ASP A 64 -0.31 -0.14 -15.15
N PRO A 65 -0.13 0.27 -16.42
CA PRO A 65 1.18 0.47 -17.01
C PRO A 65 2.08 1.47 -16.27
N ARG A 66 1.50 2.37 -15.47
CA ARG A 66 2.22 3.38 -14.67
C ARG A 66 2.73 2.81 -13.35
N LEU A 67 2.09 1.77 -12.84
CA LEU A 67 2.34 1.23 -11.50
C LEU A 67 2.95 -0.18 -11.53
N LYS A 68 2.92 -0.86 -12.68
CA LYS A 68 3.37 -2.26 -12.83
C LYS A 68 4.80 -2.53 -12.36
N ASP A 69 5.67 -1.53 -12.44
CA ASP A 69 7.09 -1.65 -12.11
C ASP A 69 7.36 -1.38 -10.61
N ILE A 70 6.36 -0.92 -9.86
CA ILE A 70 6.44 -0.72 -8.41
C ILE A 70 6.54 -2.10 -7.74
N PRO A 71 7.59 -2.38 -6.95
CA PRO A 71 7.74 -3.63 -6.22
C PRO A 71 6.59 -3.91 -5.26
#